data_AF-V9GML3-F1
#
_entry.id   AF-V9GML3-F1
#
_cell.length_a   1.000
_cell.length_b   1.000
_cell.length_c   1.000
_cell.angle_alpha   90.00
_cell.angle_beta   90.00
_cell.angle_gamma   90.00
#
_symmetry.space_group_name_H-M   'P 1'
#
loop_
_entity.id
_entity.type
_entity.pdbx_description
1 polymer ?
#
loop_
_entity_poly.entity_id
_entity_poly.type
_entity_poly.pdbx_seq_one_letter_code
_entity_poly.pdbx_strand_id
1 'polypeptide(L)'
;MPEMSDEQRVVLLFTLGSTLDDANHALWALMHIVEQGEEPEGIRSGGEKDGSEAGLINGPYLNQAGYTMFKPVELLSNEDVETSLDRSLSQTQATDEPHVSTWNNLQEENPYSSPITFSIQPISQDRVEPIAVTESTGRVAAEMVIPYPPGIPILYPGELVSYDMAERLVVLHQAGAKCQGVNDTTLATLLVFKQ
;
A
#
# COMPACT_ATOMS: atom_id res chain seq x y z
N MET A 1 -6.68 4.42 13.72
CA MET A 1 -5.74 3.37 13.28
C MET A 1 -6.08 3.03 11.84
N PRO A 2 -5.11 3.02 10.91
CA PRO A 2 -5.41 2.65 9.53
C PRO A 2 -5.90 1.21 9.45
N GLU A 3 -6.76 0.93 8.49
CA GLU A 3 -7.26 -0.42 8.21
C GLU A 3 -6.20 -1.21 7.45
N MET A 4 -5.56 -0.57 6.46
CA MET A 4 -4.46 -1.13 5.68
C MET A 4 -3.45 -0.03 5.32
N SER A 5 -2.19 -0.43 5.15
CA SER A 5 -1.13 0.43 4.64
C SER A 5 -0.15 -0.37 3.77
N ASP A 6 0.33 0.24 2.71
CA ASP A 6 1.50 -0.20 1.93
C ASP A 6 2.54 0.93 1.87
N GLU A 7 3.56 0.77 1.02
CA GLU A 7 4.65 1.75 0.87
C GLU A 7 4.21 3.13 0.38
N GLN A 8 3.08 3.22 -0.34
CA GLN A 8 2.59 4.45 -0.96
C GLN A 8 1.21 4.88 -0.46
N ARG A 9 0.44 3.97 0.13
CA ARG A 9 -1.00 4.15 0.37
C ARG A 9 -1.38 3.75 1.77
N VAL A 10 -2.28 4.53 2.36
CA VAL A 10 -2.92 4.24 3.64
C VAL A 10 -4.43 4.30 3.45
N VAL A 11 -5.13 3.28 3.93
CA VAL A 11 -6.59 3.19 3.88
C VAL A 11 -7.16 3.50 5.26
N LEU A 12 -8.01 4.52 5.31
CA LEU A 12 -8.78 4.91 6.50
C LEU A 12 -10.26 4.58 6.26
N LEU A 13 -10.83 3.74 7.12
CA LEU A 13 -12.23 3.33 7.02
C LEU A 13 -13.11 4.21 7.92
N PHE A 14 -14.06 4.93 7.30
CA PHE A 14 -15.13 5.64 7.99
C PHE A 14 -16.44 4.87 7.83
N THR A 15 -17.14 4.64 8.95
CA THR A 15 -18.41 3.91 8.98
C THR A 15 -19.53 4.81 9.50
N LEU A 16 -20.77 4.33 9.59
CA LEU A 16 -21.89 5.08 10.18
C LEU A 16 -21.64 5.52 11.63
N GLY A 17 -20.73 4.84 12.35
CA GLY A 17 -20.35 5.22 13.71
C GLY A 17 -19.23 6.27 13.77
N SER A 18 -18.61 6.61 12.65
CA SER A 18 -17.54 7.62 12.59
C SER A 18 -18.15 9.01 12.62
N THR A 19 -17.63 9.85 13.51
CA THR A 19 -18.09 11.22 13.71
C THR A 19 -17.24 12.23 12.93
N LEU A 20 -17.73 13.46 12.80
CA LEU A 20 -16.94 14.56 12.25
C LEU A 20 -15.67 14.82 13.08
N ASP A 21 -15.77 14.66 14.40
CA ASP A 21 -14.62 14.82 15.30
C ASP A 21 -13.54 13.75 15.03
N ASP A 22 -13.93 12.51 14.72
CA ASP A 22 -12.99 11.45 14.35
C ASP A 22 -12.23 11.79 13.05
N ALA A 23 -12.94 12.33 12.06
CA ALA A 23 -12.34 12.78 10.81
C ALA A 23 -11.37 13.95 11.00
N ASN A 24 -11.74 14.93 11.83
CA ASN A 24 -10.89 16.07 12.15
C ASN A 24 -9.63 15.63 12.91
N HIS A 25 -9.73 14.68 13.84
CA HIS A 25 -8.57 14.12 14.53
C HIS A 25 -7.63 13.40 13.55
N ALA A 26 -8.17 12.63 12.60
CA ALA A 26 -7.35 11.96 11.59
C ALA A 26 -6.63 12.98 10.68
N LEU A 27 -7.34 14.01 10.22
CA LEU A 27 -6.75 15.09 9.42
C LEU A 27 -5.65 15.82 10.18
N TRP A 28 -5.89 16.13 11.47
CA TRP A 28 -4.92 16.79 12.32
C TRP A 28 -3.63 15.97 12.46
N ALA A 29 -3.75 14.67 12.71
CA ALA A 29 -2.59 13.78 12.80
C ALA A 29 -1.81 13.73 11.48
N LEU A 30 -2.49 13.70 10.32
CA LEU A 30 -1.85 13.71 9.01
C LEU A 30 -1.10 15.03 8.76
N MET A 31 -1.68 16.18 9.09
CA MET A 31 -1.00 17.48 8.96
C MET A 31 0.26 17.55 9.83
N HIS A 32 0.19 17.05 11.07
CA HIS A 32 1.35 17.01 11.98
C HIS A 32 2.47 16.09 11.49
N ILE A 33 2.13 14.96 10.84
CA ILE A 33 3.13 14.07 10.23
C ILE A 33 3.87 14.79 9.09
N VAL A 34 3.16 15.58 8.28
CA VAL A 34 3.77 16.37 7.20
C VAL A 34 4.68 17.46 7.76
N GLU A 35 4.23 18.21 8.76
CA GLU A 35 5.01 19.28 9.40
C GLU A 35 6.28 18.76 10.10
N GLN A 36 6.26 17.54 10.66
CA GLN A 36 7.43 16.91 11.27
C GLN A 36 8.36 16.21 10.26
N GLY A 37 7.92 15.99 9.02
CA GLY A 37 8.74 15.46 7.93
C GLY A 37 9.66 16.49 7.29
N GLU A 38 9.41 17.78 7.53
CA GLU A 38 10.22 18.92 7.07
C GLU A 38 11.21 19.38 8.16
N GLU A 39 12.16 18.54 8.58
CA GLU A 39 13.33 19.02 9.33
C GLU A 39 14.35 19.59 8.32
N PRO A 40 14.61 20.90 8.27
CA PRO A 40 15.67 21.44 7.43
C PRO A 40 17.02 21.04 8.04
N GLU A 41 17.83 20.30 7.29
CA GLU A 41 19.24 20.11 7.61
C GLU A 41 19.93 21.47 7.76
N GLY A 42 20.33 21.79 8.99
CA GLY A 42 21.46 22.65 9.30
C GLY A 42 21.28 24.15 9.07
N ILE A 43 21.28 24.92 10.16
CA ILE A 43 22.37 25.86 10.51
C ILE A 43 22.17 26.35 11.95
N ARG A 44 23.28 26.36 12.70
CA ARG A 44 23.37 26.90 14.06
C ARG A 44 23.38 28.44 14.07
N SER A 45 22.84 28.98 15.18
CA SER A 45 23.18 30.22 15.89
C SER A 45 22.52 31.56 15.49
N GLY A 46 21.83 32.14 16.48
CA GLY A 46 21.99 33.54 16.91
C GLY A 46 21.06 34.61 16.33
N GLY A 47 20.32 35.31 17.20
CA GLY A 47 19.83 36.68 16.93
C GLY A 47 18.40 36.98 17.40
N GLU A 48 18.25 37.92 18.33
CA GLU A 48 17.00 38.52 18.78
C GLU A 48 16.31 39.43 17.73
N LYS A 49 14.97 39.38 17.73
CA LYS A 49 13.95 40.42 17.45
C LYS A 49 14.02 41.25 16.15
N ASP A 50 12.95 41.21 15.34
CA ASP A 50 12.01 42.34 15.24
C ASP A 50 10.68 41.92 14.55
N GLY A 51 9.59 42.62 14.88
CA GLY A 51 8.24 42.28 14.43
C GLY A 51 7.87 42.83 13.03
N SER A 52 7.08 42.05 12.28
CA SER A 52 6.10 42.56 11.32
C SER A 52 5.05 41.49 11.03
N GLU A 53 3.78 41.89 11.16
CA GLU A 53 2.60 41.05 11.04
C GLU A 53 2.31 40.64 9.58
N ALA A 54 2.09 39.35 9.37
CA ALA A 54 1.16 38.81 8.39
C ALA A 54 0.53 37.55 9.00
N GLY A 55 -0.35 37.74 9.98
CA GLY A 55 -0.98 36.66 10.73
C GLY A 55 -1.97 35.87 9.87
N LEU A 56 -1.56 34.72 9.35
CA LEU A 56 -2.48 33.69 8.87
C LEU A 56 -3.28 33.17 10.08
N ILE A 57 -4.58 33.39 10.02
CA ILE A 57 -5.60 33.10 11.04
C ILE A 57 -5.86 31.59 11.24
N ASN A 58 -4.83 30.78 11.55
CA ASN A 58 -4.94 29.32 11.72
C ASN A 58 -4.34 28.84 13.06
N GLY A 59 -4.83 29.38 14.18
CA GLY A 59 -4.43 28.90 15.51
C GLY A 59 -5.37 27.78 16.02
N PRO A 60 -4.86 26.72 16.65
CA PRO A 60 -5.71 25.70 17.31
C PRO A 60 -6.54 26.32 18.42
N TYR A 61 -7.80 25.90 18.57
CA TYR A 61 -8.66 26.23 19.70
C TYR A 61 -9.14 24.97 20.40
N LEU A 62 -9.26 25.02 21.73
CA LEU A 62 -9.77 23.90 22.52
C LEU A 62 -11.29 23.85 22.43
N ASN A 63 -11.88 22.71 22.08
CA ASN A 63 -13.31 22.52 22.18
C ASN A 63 -13.74 22.29 23.64
N GLN A 64 -15.04 22.33 23.91
CA GLN A 64 -15.59 22.19 25.27
C GLN A 64 -15.30 20.81 25.91
N ALA A 65 -14.90 19.83 25.12
CA ALA A 65 -14.51 18.49 25.56
C ALA A 65 -12.99 18.31 25.75
N GLY A 66 -12.19 19.38 25.57
CA GLY A 66 -10.75 19.37 25.81
C GLY A 66 -9.88 18.94 24.62
N TYR A 67 -10.46 18.74 23.44
CA TYR A 67 -9.73 18.39 22.22
C TYR A 67 -9.32 19.64 21.45
N THR A 68 -8.10 19.65 20.91
CA THR A 68 -7.59 20.71 20.01
C THR A 68 -8.28 20.61 18.65
N MET A 69 -9.08 21.62 18.30
CA MET A 69 -9.74 21.78 17.02
C MET A 69 -9.08 22.89 16.20
N PHE A 70 -9.04 22.72 14.89
CA PHE A 70 -8.68 23.77 13.94
C PHE A 70 -9.97 24.34 13.34
N LYS A 71 -9.94 25.62 12.94
CA LYS A 71 -11.08 26.16 12.18
C LYS A 71 -11.23 25.29 10.93
N PRO A 72 -12.46 24.88 10.58
CA PRO A 72 -12.69 24.22 9.30
C PRO A 72 -12.07 25.11 8.23
N VAL A 73 -11.26 24.53 7.34
CA VAL A 73 -10.89 25.20 6.10
C VAL A 73 -12.22 25.55 5.43
N GLU A 74 -12.57 26.83 5.35
CA GLU A 74 -13.69 27.26 4.53
C GLU A 74 -13.44 26.68 3.15
N LEU A 75 -14.41 25.89 2.63
CA LEU A 75 -14.28 25.18 1.37
C LEU A 75 -13.68 26.10 0.30
N LEU A 76 -12.39 25.91 0.02
CA LEU A 76 -11.79 26.41 -1.19
C LEU A 76 -12.51 25.69 -2.32
N SER A 77 -12.93 26.45 -3.32
CA SER A 77 -13.54 25.92 -4.55
C SER A 77 -12.68 24.77 -5.10
N ASN A 78 -13.33 23.71 -5.58
CA ASN A 78 -12.68 22.50 -6.10
C ASN A 78 -11.57 22.76 -7.15
N GLU A 79 -11.54 23.95 -7.77
CA GLU A 79 -10.54 24.35 -8.77
C GLU A 79 -9.14 24.62 -8.18
N ASP A 80 -9.02 24.97 -6.89
CA ASP A 80 -7.74 25.33 -6.25
C ASP A 80 -6.99 24.12 -5.66
N VAL A 81 -7.67 22.98 -5.50
CA VAL A 81 -7.11 21.75 -4.93
C VAL A 81 -6.29 20.97 -5.96
N GLU A 82 -6.75 20.92 -7.22
CA GLU A 82 -6.06 20.18 -8.29
C GLU A 82 -4.70 20.80 -8.64
N THR A 83 -4.60 22.13 -8.64
CA THR A 83 -3.37 22.85 -9.03
C THR A 83 -2.24 22.77 -7.99
N SER A 84 -2.56 22.46 -6.73
CA SER A 84 -1.59 22.36 -5.65
C SER A 84 -1.06 20.92 -5.44
N LEU A 85 -1.87 19.91 -5.74
CA LEU A 85 -1.46 18.49 -5.68
C LEU A 85 -0.39 18.15 -6.73
N ASP A 86 -0.54 18.67 -7.96
CA ASP A 86 0.40 18.41 -9.05
C ASP A 86 1.83 18.89 -8.76
N ARG A 87 1.96 19.98 -7.98
CA ARG A 87 3.26 20.58 -7.67
C ARG A 87 4.05 19.82 -6.62
N SER A 88 3.36 19.18 -5.66
CA SER A 88 3.99 18.38 -4.61
C SER A 88 4.38 16.98 -5.08
N LEU A 89 3.59 16.38 -5.98
CA LEU A 89 3.91 15.10 -6.62
C LEU A 89 5.14 15.19 -7.54
N SER A 90 5.47 16.40 -8.00
CA SER A 90 6.63 16.66 -8.85
C SER A 90 7.97 16.73 -8.08
N GLN A 91 7.96 16.78 -6.75
CA GLN A 91 9.17 16.94 -5.92
C GLN A 91 9.59 15.67 -5.17
N THR A 92 8.76 14.63 -5.14
CA THR A 92 9.22 13.31 -4.71
C THR A 92 10.02 12.70 -5.85
N GLN A 93 11.35 12.90 -5.81
CA GLN A 93 12.28 12.25 -6.72
C GLN A 93 11.97 10.75 -6.74
N ALA A 94 11.66 10.23 -7.92
CA ALA A 94 11.48 8.82 -8.17
C ALA A 94 12.76 8.09 -7.78
N THR A 95 12.79 7.50 -6.59
CA THR A 95 13.72 6.43 -6.26
C THR A 95 13.33 5.25 -7.14
N ASP A 96 14.29 4.78 -7.94
CA ASP A 96 14.20 3.68 -8.91
C ASP A 96 14.03 2.29 -8.22
N GLU A 97 13.39 2.27 -7.05
CA GLU A 97 13.03 1.05 -6.36
C GLU A 97 11.84 0.43 -7.11
N PRO A 98 11.87 -0.88 -7.41
CA PRO A 98 10.78 -1.52 -8.11
C PRO A 98 9.50 -1.34 -7.30
N HIS A 99 8.58 -0.50 -7.78
CA HIS A 99 7.28 -0.30 -7.17
C HIS A 99 6.47 -1.58 -7.32
N VAL A 100 6.64 -2.50 -6.36
CA VAL A 100 5.88 -3.73 -6.29
C VAL A 100 4.55 -3.39 -5.66
N SER A 101 3.68 -2.77 -6.44
CA SER A 101 2.27 -2.71 -6.08
C SER A 101 1.77 -4.15 -6.07
N THR A 102 1.56 -4.69 -4.89
CA THR A 102 0.93 -6.01 -4.67
C THR A 102 -0.56 -6.00 -5.02
N TRP A 103 -1.13 -4.80 -5.16
CA TRP A 103 -2.42 -4.59 -5.79
C TRP A 103 -2.30 -5.02 -7.24
N ASN A 104 -3.00 -6.08 -7.63
CA ASN A 104 -2.95 -6.72 -8.94
C ASN A 104 -3.56 -5.84 -10.07
N ASN A 105 -3.21 -4.56 -10.12
CA ASN A 105 -3.65 -3.57 -11.10
C ASN A 105 -2.73 -3.62 -12.32
N LEU A 106 -2.65 -4.79 -12.96
CA LEU A 106 -1.86 -4.96 -14.17
C LEU A 106 -2.70 -4.47 -15.36
N GLN A 107 -2.09 -3.67 -16.23
CA GLN A 107 -2.68 -3.30 -17.53
C GLN A 107 -2.53 -4.49 -18.48
N GLU A 108 -3.18 -5.61 -18.17
CA GLU A 108 -3.21 -6.79 -19.01
C GLU A 108 -4.38 -6.72 -20.00
N GLU A 109 -4.17 -7.23 -21.22
CA GLU A 109 -5.26 -7.34 -22.21
C GLU A 109 -6.36 -8.30 -21.77
N ASN A 110 -6.06 -9.22 -20.84
CA ASN A 110 -7.03 -10.17 -20.29
C ASN A 110 -6.84 -10.35 -18.77
N PRO A 111 -7.48 -9.51 -17.93
CA PRO A 111 -7.18 -9.42 -16.51
C PRO A 111 -7.82 -10.52 -15.66
N TYR A 112 -8.22 -11.64 -16.26
CA TYR A 112 -8.98 -12.70 -15.61
C TYR A 112 -8.39 -14.08 -15.87
N SER A 113 -8.24 -14.86 -14.81
CA SER A 113 -7.81 -16.26 -14.87
C SER A 113 -8.82 -17.15 -15.58
N SER A 114 -8.34 -18.25 -16.16
CA SER A 114 -9.20 -19.33 -16.63
C SER A 114 -9.96 -19.98 -15.46
N PRO A 115 -11.19 -20.48 -15.66
CA PRO A 115 -11.92 -21.19 -14.61
C PRO A 115 -11.12 -22.38 -14.06
N ILE A 116 -10.97 -22.47 -12.75
CA ILE A 116 -10.34 -23.59 -12.05
C ILE A 116 -11.36 -24.34 -11.19
N THR A 117 -11.14 -25.65 -10.99
CA THR A 117 -11.98 -26.46 -10.13
C THR A 117 -11.45 -26.46 -8.71
N PHE A 118 -12.27 -26.00 -7.77
CA PHE A 118 -11.95 -26.07 -6.35
C PHE A 118 -12.37 -27.42 -5.76
N SER A 119 -11.51 -27.98 -4.92
CA SER A 119 -11.82 -29.15 -4.10
C SER A 119 -11.56 -28.84 -2.64
N ILE A 120 -12.42 -29.33 -1.77
CA ILE A 120 -12.22 -29.28 -0.31
C ILE A 120 -11.20 -30.33 0.12
N GLN A 121 -10.91 -31.32 -0.73
CA GLN A 121 -9.94 -32.36 -0.41
C GLN A 121 -8.52 -31.79 -0.42
N PRO A 122 -7.71 -32.08 0.62
CA PRO A 122 -6.33 -31.64 0.65
C PRO A 122 -5.53 -32.28 -0.49
N ILE A 123 -4.58 -31.52 -1.03
CA ILE A 123 -3.66 -32.02 -2.05
C ILE A 123 -2.66 -32.95 -1.40
N SER A 124 -2.51 -34.15 -1.97
CA SER A 124 -1.61 -35.17 -1.43
C SER A 124 -0.14 -34.85 -1.76
N GLN A 125 0.76 -35.00 -0.78
CA GLN A 125 2.17 -34.61 -0.91
C GLN A 125 2.94 -35.43 -1.97
N ASP A 126 2.51 -36.65 -2.24
CA ASP A 126 3.10 -37.51 -3.28
C ASP A 126 2.82 -36.98 -4.70
N ARG A 127 1.82 -36.12 -4.87
CA ARG A 127 1.42 -35.54 -6.17
C ARG A 127 2.06 -34.21 -6.49
N VAL A 128 2.84 -33.64 -5.57
CA VAL A 128 3.41 -32.29 -5.69
C VAL A 128 4.91 -32.31 -5.53
N GLU A 129 5.57 -31.33 -6.12
CA GLU A 129 7.00 -31.11 -5.98
C GLU A 129 7.31 -29.62 -5.88
N PRO A 130 8.31 -29.22 -5.07
CA PRO A 130 8.81 -27.86 -5.06
C PRO A 130 9.74 -27.64 -6.25
N ILE A 131 9.56 -26.52 -6.94
CA ILE A 131 10.46 -26.06 -8.00
C ILE A 131 10.84 -24.60 -7.77
N ALA A 132 11.92 -24.14 -8.38
CA ALA A 132 12.25 -22.72 -8.36
C ALA A 132 11.14 -21.91 -9.05
N VAL A 133 10.79 -20.74 -8.49
CA VAL A 133 9.75 -19.88 -9.10
C VAL A 133 10.10 -19.49 -10.54
N THR A 134 11.38 -19.30 -10.83
CA THR A 134 11.90 -19.03 -12.20
C THR A 134 11.63 -20.16 -13.20
N GLU A 135 11.37 -21.38 -12.73
CA GLU A 135 11.10 -22.58 -13.54
C GLU A 135 9.61 -22.95 -13.54
N SER A 136 8.76 -22.12 -12.92
CA SER A 136 7.34 -22.43 -12.71
C SER A 136 6.44 -22.22 -13.92
N THR A 137 6.90 -21.50 -14.94
CA THR A 137 6.13 -21.25 -16.17
C THR A 137 5.66 -22.56 -16.83
N GLY A 138 4.36 -22.64 -17.13
CA GLY A 138 3.73 -23.80 -17.74
C GLY A 138 3.45 -24.96 -16.78
N ARG A 139 3.75 -24.80 -15.49
CA ARG A 139 3.41 -25.77 -14.44
C ARG A 139 2.02 -25.47 -13.88
N VAL A 140 1.40 -26.46 -13.26
CA VAL A 140 0.13 -26.28 -12.55
C VAL A 140 0.43 -26.08 -11.07
N ALA A 141 0.04 -24.93 -10.54
CA ALA A 141 0.22 -24.58 -9.14
C ALA A 141 -0.48 -25.61 -8.24
N ALA A 142 0.16 -26.01 -7.15
CA ALA A 142 -0.41 -26.90 -6.15
C ALA A 142 -0.55 -26.24 -4.77
N GLU A 143 -0.22 -24.96 -4.68
CA GLU A 143 -0.44 -24.11 -3.52
C GLU A 143 -0.98 -22.75 -3.94
N MET A 144 -1.37 -21.95 -2.96
CA MET A 144 -1.96 -20.64 -3.17
C MET A 144 -0.91 -19.57 -2.88
N VAL A 145 -0.82 -18.52 -3.69
CA VAL A 145 0.09 -17.40 -3.41
C VAL A 145 -0.71 -16.15 -3.08
N ILE A 146 -0.55 -15.65 -1.85
CA ILE A 146 -1.25 -14.47 -1.33
C ILE A 146 -0.21 -13.44 -0.84
N PRO A 147 0.20 -12.48 -1.67
CA PRO A 147 1.06 -11.38 -1.22
C PRO A 147 0.29 -10.43 -0.30
N TYR A 148 0.98 -9.92 0.73
CA TYR A 148 0.50 -8.86 1.61
C TYR A 148 1.43 -7.66 1.61
N PRO A 149 0.89 -6.42 1.57
CA PRO A 149 -0.53 -6.06 1.35
C PRO A 149 -1.00 -6.47 -0.06
N PRO A 150 -2.27 -6.41 -0.49
CA PRO A 150 -3.49 -6.33 0.31
C PRO A 150 -3.89 -7.66 0.97
N GLY A 151 -3.25 -8.79 0.62
CA GLY A 151 -3.63 -10.11 1.15
C GLY A 151 -4.71 -10.83 0.34
N ILE A 152 -4.74 -10.64 -0.99
CA ILE A 152 -5.65 -11.34 -1.91
C ILE A 152 -4.85 -12.38 -2.72
N PRO A 153 -5.39 -13.59 -2.96
CA PRO A 153 -4.71 -14.58 -3.80
C PRO A 153 -4.47 -14.07 -5.23
N ILE A 154 -3.24 -14.23 -5.70
CA ILE A 154 -2.85 -13.97 -7.10
C ILE A 154 -2.69 -15.26 -7.90
N LEU A 155 -2.58 -16.40 -7.23
CA LEU A 155 -2.45 -17.72 -7.84
C LEU A 155 -3.15 -18.75 -6.96
N TYR A 156 -3.96 -19.61 -7.57
CA TYR A 156 -4.67 -20.68 -6.87
C TYR A 156 -4.15 -22.08 -7.22
N PRO A 157 -4.31 -23.07 -6.33
CA PRO A 157 -4.06 -24.46 -6.67
C PRO A 157 -4.93 -24.93 -7.86
N GLY A 158 -4.32 -25.59 -8.83
CA GLY A 158 -4.95 -26.03 -10.07
C GLY A 158 -4.85 -25.04 -11.22
N GLU A 159 -4.34 -23.83 -10.98
CA GLU A 159 -4.12 -22.83 -12.01
C GLU A 159 -2.83 -23.09 -12.78
N LEU A 160 -2.84 -22.82 -14.09
CA LEU A 160 -1.64 -22.85 -14.92
C LEU A 160 -0.83 -21.59 -14.66
N VAL A 161 0.43 -21.74 -14.27
CA VAL A 161 1.34 -20.61 -14.09
C VAL A 161 1.74 -20.09 -15.47
N SER A 162 1.23 -18.91 -15.84
CA SER A 162 1.64 -18.22 -17.07
C SER A 162 3.06 -17.63 -16.93
N TYR A 163 3.65 -17.22 -18.05
CA TYR A 163 4.93 -16.53 -18.04
C TYR A 163 4.88 -15.25 -17.21
N ASP A 164 3.86 -14.41 -17.44
CA ASP A 164 3.69 -13.13 -16.74
C ASP A 164 3.48 -13.35 -15.23
N MET A 165 2.76 -14.40 -14.84
CA MET A 165 2.59 -14.78 -13.45
C MET A 165 3.91 -15.25 -12.83
N ALA A 166 4.70 -16.07 -13.52
CA ALA A 166 6.01 -16.48 -13.01
C ALA A 166 6.94 -15.28 -12.79
N GLU A 167 7.03 -14.36 -13.76
CA GLU A 167 7.79 -13.11 -13.65
C GLU A 167 7.30 -12.27 -12.46
N ARG A 168 5.98 -12.15 -12.29
CA ARG A 168 5.36 -11.47 -11.15
C ARG A 168 5.79 -12.05 -9.81
N LEU A 169 5.81 -13.38 -9.70
CA LEU A 169 6.24 -14.08 -8.48
C LEU A 169 7.73 -13.85 -8.21
N VAL A 170 8.58 -13.81 -9.24
CA VAL A 170 10.01 -13.48 -9.10
C VAL A 170 10.18 -12.05 -8.56
N VAL A 171 9.44 -11.09 -9.09
CA VAL A 171 9.48 -9.69 -8.60
C VAL A 171 9.05 -9.61 -7.13
N LEU A 172 7.99 -10.34 -6.73
CA LEU A 172 7.54 -10.42 -5.34
C LEU A 172 8.61 -11.03 -4.42
N HIS A 173 9.26 -12.10 -4.86
CA HIS A 173 10.38 -12.72 -4.16
C HIS A 173 11.54 -11.72 -3.95
N GLN A 174 11.94 -11.01 -5.02
CA GLN A 174 13.04 -10.03 -4.98
C GLN A 174 12.74 -8.84 -4.08
N ALA A 175 11.48 -8.38 -4.05
CA ALA A 175 11.03 -7.32 -3.16
C ALA A 175 10.85 -7.77 -1.70
N GLY A 176 11.03 -9.06 -1.40
CA GLY A 176 10.82 -9.59 -0.05
C GLY A 176 9.37 -9.48 0.42
N ALA A 177 8.42 -9.52 -0.53
CA ALA A 177 6.99 -9.42 -0.21
C ALA A 177 6.58 -10.58 0.70
N LYS A 178 5.75 -10.28 1.71
CA LYS A 178 5.24 -11.31 2.61
C LYS A 178 4.14 -12.09 1.90
N CYS A 179 4.35 -13.39 1.70
CA CYS A 179 3.36 -14.26 1.08
C CYS A 179 2.75 -15.25 2.08
N GLN A 180 1.43 -15.44 1.97
CA GLN A 180 0.68 -16.47 2.67
C GLN A 180 0.21 -17.54 1.69
N GLY A 181 -0.16 -18.71 2.21
CA GLY A 181 -0.62 -19.86 1.41
C GLY A 181 0.50 -20.67 0.74
N VAL A 182 1.74 -20.17 0.83
CA VAL A 182 2.94 -20.77 0.26
C VAL A 182 3.69 -21.61 1.29
N ASN A 183 4.27 -22.71 0.83
CA ASN A 183 5.13 -23.57 1.63
C ASN A 183 6.48 -22.91 1.93
N ASP A 184 7.01 -22.13 0.99
CA ASP A 184 8.20 -21.30 1.17
C ASP A 184 7.80 -19.83 1.31
N THR A 185 7.90 -19.29 2.53
CA THR A 185 7.49 -17.91 2.81
C THR A 185 8.37 -16.85 2.16
N THR A 186 9.55 -17.24 1.66
CA THR A 186 10.39 -16.34 0.86
C THR A 186 9.96 -16.29 -0.60
N LEU A 187 9.10 -17.21 -1.05
CA LEU A 187 8.70 -17.39 -2.43
C LEU A 187 9.89 -17.69 -3.38
N ALA A 188 10.96 -18.32 -2.89
CA ALA A 188 12.05 -18.79 -3.76
C ALA A 188 11.62 -20.04 -4.54
N THR A 189 10.77 -20.87 -3.92
CA THR A 189 10.18 -22.07 -4.52
C THR A 189 8.66 -22.03 -4.52
N LEU A 190 8.05 -22.75 -5.46
CA LEU A 190 6.61 -22.93 -5.60
C LEU A 190 6.28 -24.43 -5.63
N LEU A 191 5.28 -24.86 -4.88
CA LEU A 191 4.71 -26.20 -5.01
C LEU A 191 3.83 -26.29 -6.26
N VAL A 192 4.14 -27.27 -7.11
CA VAL A 192 3.41 -27.56 -8.34
C VAL A 192 3.03 -29.03 -8.41
N PHE A 193 2.04 -29.38 -9.22
CA PHE A 193 1.73 -30.79 -9.50
C PHE A 193 2.85 -31.44 -10.32
N LYS A 194 3.20 -32.68 -9.96
CA LYS A 194 4.12 -33.52 -10.74
C LYS A 194 3.51 -33.83 -12.11
N GLN A 195 4.37 -33.91 -13.12
CA GLN A 195 4.02 -34.34 -14.48
C GLN A 195 4.16 -35.85 -14.67
#